data_AF-I6M4A1-F1
#
_entry.id   AF-I6M4A1-F1
#
_cell.length_a   1.000
_cell.length_b   1.000
_cell.length_c   1.000
_cell.angle_alpha   90.00
_cell.angle_beta   90.00
_cell.angle_gamma   90.00
#
_symmetry.space_group_name_H-M   'P 1'
#
loop_
_entity.id
_entity.type
_entity.pdbx_description
1 polymer ?
#
loop_
_entity_poly.entity_id
_entity_poly.type
_entity_poly.pdbx_seq_one_letter_code
_entity_poly.pdbx_strand_id
1 'polypeptide(L)'
;PYFKQLTSFVSEDRKRHTVYPPAEHVFTWTQTCGIRDVKVVILGQDPYHGPNQAHGLCFSVKRPVPPPPSLENMYKELASDIEGFQHPGHGDLTGWAKQGVLLLNAVLTVRAHQANSHKDKGWEVFTDAVVQWLSNNQEGVVFMLWGSYAQKKGAA
;
A
#
# COMPACT_ATOMS: atom_id res chain seq x y z
N PRO A 1 -21.80 -11.70 3.57
CA PRO A 1 -21.05 -10.91 2.56
C PRO A 1 -19.57 -10.78 2.94
N TYR A 2 -18.64 -10.89 1.98
CA TYR A 2 -17.20 -11.04 2.24
C TYR A 2 -16.62 -9.88 3.06
N PHE A 3 -16.96 -8.62 2.74
CA PHE A 3 -16.40 -7.45 3.43
C PHE A 3 -16.83 -7.35 4.90
N LYS A 4 -18.05 -7.82 5.24
CA LYS A 4 -18.49 -7.92 6.64
C LYS A 4 -17.68 -8.99 7.41
N GLN A 5 -17.37 -10.12 6.77
CA GLN A 5 -16.54 -11.16 7.39
C GLN A 5 -15.10 -10.67 7.58
N LEU A 6 -14.54 -9.97 6.60
CA LEU A 6 -13.22 -9.35 6.66
C LEU A 6 -13.11 -8.35 7.82
N THR A 7 -14.05 -7.41 7.92
CA THR A 7 -14.06 -6.40 8.97
C THR A 7 -14.23 -7.01 10.36
N SER A 8 -15.10 -8.02 10.51
CA SER A 8 -15.21 -8.80 11.76
C SER A 8 -13.91 -9.53 12.09
N PHE A 9 -13.27 -10.17 11.12
CA PHE A 9 -11.99 -10.85 11.31
C PHE A 9 -10.91 -9.89 11.83
N VAL A 10 -10.72 -8.74 11.18
CA VAL A 10 -9.71 -7.75 11.60
C VAL A 10 -10.03 -7.18 12.98
N SER A 11 -11.32 -6.94 13.29
CA SER A 11 -11.75 -6.45 14.61
C SER A 11 -11.46 -7.47 15.71
N GLU A 12 -11.76 -8.75 15.48
CA GLU A 12 -11.44 -9.82 16.43
C GLU A 12 -9.92 -10.02 16.58
N ASP A 13 -9.16 -9.91 15.49
CA ASP A 13 -7.71 -10.07 15.57
C ASP A 13 -7.05 -8.93 16.36
N ARG A 14 -7.54 -7.70 16.21
CA ARG A 14 -7.10 -6.54 17.01
C ARG A 14 -7.35 -6.67 18.52
N LYS A 15 -8.31 -7.50 18.94
CA LYS A 15 -8.55 -7.80 20.37
C LYS A 15 -7.50 -8.74 20.96
N ARG A 16 -6.82 -9.52 20.11
CA ARG A 16 -5.91 -10.60 20.52
C ARG A 16 -4.44 -10.31 20.18
N HIS A 17 -4.21 -9.47 19.17
CA HIS A 17 -2.90 -9.22 18.63
C HIS A 17 -2.74 -7.75 18.24
N THR A 18 -1.49 -7.29 18.18
CA THR A 18 -1.17 -6.03 17.53
C THR A 18 -1.29 -6.19 16.02
N VAL A 19 -2.16 -5.38 15.39
CA VAL A 19 -2.39 -5.37 13.94
C VAL A 19 -2.03 -3.99 13.38
N TYR A 20 -1.21 -3.98 12.34
CA TYR A 20 -0.80 -2.79 11.60
C TYR A 20 -1.52 -2.67 10.25
N PRO A 21 -1.71 -1.44 9.74
CA PRO A 21 -1.56 -0.18 10.47
C PRO A 21 -2.66 -0.01 11.55
N PRO A 22 -2.61 1.02 12.41
CA PRO A 22 -3.75 1.42 13.24
C PRO A 22 -5.03 1.59 12.42
N ALA A 23 -6.20 1.37 13.04
CA ALA A 23 -7.47 1.32 12.32
C ALA A 23 -7.77 2.59 11.50
N GLU A 24 -7.46 3.77 12.04
CA GLU A 24 -7.62 5.06 11.35
C GLU A 24 -6.73 5.24 10.11
N HIS A 25 -5.69 4.41 9.97
CA HIS A 25 -4.72 4.50 8.89
C HIS A 25 -4.88 3.42 7.82
N VAL A 26 -5.79 2.45 7.99
CA VAL A 26 -5.99 1.36 7.00
C VAL A 26 -6.35 1.90 5.61
N PHE A 27 -7.07 3.02 5.56
CA PHE A 27 -7.54 3.64 4.33
C PHE A 27 -6.86 4.97 4.02
N THR A 28 -5.66 5.25 4.53
CA THR A 28 -4.95 6.52 4.25
C THR A 28 -4.76 6.77 2.75
N TRP A 29 -4.59 5.72 1.94
CA TRP A 29 -4.52 5.81 0.48
C TRP A 29 -5.77 6.42 -0.19
N THR A 30 -6.94 6.48 0.47
CA THR A 30 -8.13 7.16 -0.05
C THR A 30 -8.17 8.66 0.30
N GLN A 31 -7.30 9.10 1.20
CA GLN A 31 -7.34 10.45 1.78
C GLN A 31 -6.33 11.41 1.15
N THR A 32 -5.43 10.91 0.29
CA THR A 32 -4.31 11.69 -0.25
C THR A 32 -4.60 12.38 -1.58
N CYS A 33 -5.44 11.78 -2.42
CA CYS A 33 -5.91 12.34 -3.69
C CYS A 33 -7.31 11.83 -4.01
N GLY A 34 -8.07 12.56 -4.84
CA GLY A 34 -9.35 12.06 -5.34
C GLY A 34 -9.13 10.83 -6.23
N ILE A 35 -10.09 9.89 -6.22
CA ILE A 35 -10.00 8.68 -7.06
C ILE A 35 -9.90 9.01 -8.55
N ARG A 36 -10.40 10.19 -8.97
CA ARG A 36 -10.33 10.65 -10.36
C ARG A 36 -9.01 11.33 -10.73
N ASP A 37 -8.18 11.66 -9.74
CA ASP A 37 -6.89 12.32 -9.91
C ASP A 37 -5.72 11.31 -9.95
N VAL A 38 -6.04 10.01 -9.90
CA VAL A 38 -5.05 8.93 -9.94
C VAL A 38 -4.42 8.88 -11.33
N LYS A 39 -3.09 8.89 -11.37
CA LYS A 39 -2.27 8.83 -12.60
C LYS A 39 -1.41 7.58 -12.65
N VAL A 40 -0.94 7.15 -11.47
CA VAL A 40 -0.05 5.99 -11.32
C VAL A 40 -0.58 5.15 -10.17
N VAL A 41 -0.56 3.83 -10.33
CA VAL A 41 -0.86 2.86 -9.26
C VAL A 41 0.39 2.05 -8.99
N ILE A 42 0.89 2.08 -7.75
CA ILE A 42 1.96 1.21 -7.28
C ILE A 42 1.36 0.18 -6.32
N LEU A 43 1.50 -1.09 -6.67
CA LEU A 43 0.97 -2.20 -5.90
C LEU A 43 2.03 -2.85 -5.02
N GLY A 44 1.78 -2.83 -3.70
CA GLY A 44 2.51 -3.64 -2.72
C GLY A 44 1.73 -4.90 -2.32
N GLN A 45 2.37 -5.76 -1.52
CA GLN A 45 1.79 -7.04 -1.09
C GLN A 45 0.99 -6.86 0.22
N ASP A 46 1.67 -6.66 1.34
CA ASP A 46 1.11 -6.41 2.66
C ASP A 46 1.80 -5.21 3.34
N PRO A 47 1.22 -4.61 4.39
CA PRO A 47 1.85 -3.51 5.11
C PRO A 47 3.11 -3.99 5.83
N TYR A 48 4.00 -3.06 6.17
CA TYR A 48 5.09 -3.36 7.09
C TYR A 48 4.57 -3.87 8.44
N HIS A 49 5.18 -4.95 8.93
CA HIS A 49 4.74 -5.66 10.14
C HIS A 49 5.53 -5.27 11.41
N GLY A 50 6.41 -4.26 11.33
CA GLY A 50 7.12 -3.72 12.48
C GLY A 50 6.41 -2.50 13.11
N PRO A 51 6.73 -2.18 14.36
CA PRO A 51 6.12 -1.06 15.08
C PRO A 51 6.39 0.27 14.36
N ASN A 52 5.36 1.12 14.30
CA ASN A 52 5.38 2.47 13.74
C ASN A 52 5.72 2.57 12.23
N GLN A 53 5.84 1.45 11.51
CA GLN A 53 6.20 1.47 10.09
C GLN A 53 4.98 1.74 9.19
N ALA A 54 4.00 0.85 9.21
CA ALA A 54 2.86 0.95 8.31
C ALA A 54 1.89 2.07 8.73
N HIS A 55 1.53 2.91 7.75
CA HIS A 55 0.56 4.00 7.94
C HIS A 55 -0.44 4.13 6.77
N GLY A 56 -0.69 3.02 6.06
CA GLY A 56 -1.75 2.96 5.04
C GLY A 56 -1.34 3.29 3.60
N LEU A 57 -0.06 3.56 3.35
CA LEU A 57 0.51 3.74 2.02
C LEU A 57 1.58 2.65 1.80
N CYS A 58 1.53 1.92 0.69
CA CYS A 58 2.55 0.89 0.40
C CYS A 58 3.95 1.51 0.31
N PHE A 59 4.98 0.76 0.74
CA PHE A 59 6.40 1.16 0.83
C PHE A 59 6.73 2.35 1.75
N SER A 60 5.74 3.13 2.19
CA SER A 60 5.91 4.37 2.93
C SER A 60 6.01 4.15 4.45
N VAL A 61 6.82 4.97 5.12
CA VAL A 61 6.91 5.04 6.60
C VAL A 61 6.90 6.50 7.08
N LYS A 62 6.29 6.78 8.24
CA LYS A 62 6.27 8.14 8.81
C LYS A 62 7.62 8.50 9.45
N ARG A 63 8.00 9.77 9.43
CA ARG A 63 9.13 10.27 10.24
C ARG A 63 8.86 10.02 11.74
N PRO A 64 9.88 9.69 12.56
CA PRO A 64 11.30 9.60 12.22
C PRO A 64 11.77 8.19 11.77
N VAL A 65 10.85 7.29 11.39
CA VAL A 65 11.20 5.91 11.04
C VAL A 65 12.10 5.90 9.79
N PRO A 66 13.24 5.20 9.82
CA PRO A 66 14.13 5.10 8.66
C PRO A 66 13.45 4.33 7.52
N PRO A 67 13.76 4.65 6.24
CA PRO A 67 13.26 3.89 5.10
C PRO A 67 13.59 2.40 5.23
N PRO A 68 12.63 1.49 5.03
CA PRO A 68 12.91 0.06 5.02
C PRO A 68 13.71 -0.35 3.76
N PRO A 69 14.34 -1.53 3.74
CA PRO A 69 15.19 -1.96 2.62
C PRO A 69 14.54 -1.89 1.23
N SER A 70 13.24 -2.20 1.13
CA SER A 70 12.50 -2.08 -0.12
C SER A 70 12.44 -0.63 -0.63
N LEU A 71 12.19 0.33 0.27
CA LEU A 71 12.14 1.75 -0.08
C LEU A 71 13.54 2.31 -0.38
N GLU A 72 14.57 1.87 0.35
CA GLU A 72 15.96 2.20 0.05
C GLU A 72 16.34 1.75 -1.38
N ASN A 73 15.91 0.55 -1.79
CA ASN A 73 16.15 0.08 -3.15
C ASN A 73 15.40 0.94 -4.19
N MET A 74 14.16 1.37 -3.91
CA MET A 74 13.45 2.31 -4.78
C MET A 74 14.18 3.65 -4.90
N TYR A 75 14.73 4.19 -3.80
CA TYR A 75 15.49 5.43 -3.85
C TYR A 75 16.82 5.30 -4.60
N LYS A 76 17.49 4.14 -4.55
CA LYS A 76 18.66 3.86 -5.38
C LYS A 76 18.32 3.86 -6.87
N GLU A 77 17.23 3.19 -7.24
CA GLU A 77 16.75 3.17 -8.63
C GLU A 77 16.39 4.58 -9.11
N LEU A 78 15.68 5.36 -8.29
CA LEU A 78 15.34 6.74 -8.62
C LEU A 78 16.56 7.63 -8.77
N ALA A 79 17.61 7.43 -7.97
CA ALA A 79 18.85 8.19 -8.09
C ALA A 79 19.62 7.87 -9.38
N SER A 80 19.47 6.67 -9.94
CA SER A 80 20.05 6.32 -11.24
C SER A 80 19.16 6.69 -12.43
N ASP A 81 17.84 6.68 -12.27
CA ASP A 81 16.87 6.87 -13.37
C ASP A 81 16.47 8.35 -13.56
N ILE A 82 16.36 9.11 -12.46
CA ILE A 82 15.88 10.49 -12.49
C ILE A 82 17.01 11.46 -12.19
N GLU A 83 17.47 12.17 -13.22
CA GLU A 83 18.50 13.20 -13.08
C GLU A 83 18.09 14.24 -12.02
N GLY A 84 19.00 14.50 -11.08
CA GLY A 84 18.78 15.44 -9.98
C GLY A 84 18.00 14.88 -8.78
N PHE A 85 17.51 13.64 -8.82
CA PHE A 85 16.94 13.00 -7.63
C PHE A 85 18.02 12.77 -6.57
N GLN A 86 17.69 13.12 -5.32
CA GLN A 86 18.54 12.87 -4.16
C GLN A 86 17.73 12.17 -3.07
N HIS A 87 18.39 11.29 -2.32
CA HIS A 87 17.75 10.60 -1.21
C HIS A 87 17.17 11.62 -0.20
N PRO A 88 15.87 11.60 0.10
CA PRO A 88 15.19 12.67 0.84
C PRO A 88 15.43 12.65 2.35
N GLY A 89 16.14 11.64 2.86
CA GLY A 89 16.45 11.50 4.29
C GLY A 89 15.28 11.01 5.15
N HIS A 90 14.19 10.56 4.54
CA HIS A 90 13.00 10.01 5.21
C HIS A 90 12.26 9.03 4.30
N GLY A 91 11.37 8.21 4.86
CA GLY A 91 10.58 7.24 4.10
C GLY A 91 9.13 7.62 3.77
N ASP A 92 8.74 8.86 4.04
CA ASP A 92 7.36 9.32 3.85
C ASP A 92 7.05 9.67 2.38
N LEU A 93 6.24 8.82 1.74
CA LEU A 93 5.78 8.95 0.35
C LEU A 93 4.46 9.73 0.19
N THR A 94 3.95 10.40 1.22
CA THR A 94 2.72 11.20 1.12
C THR A 94 2.79 12.26 0.01
N GLY A 95 3.99 12.77 -0.29
CA GLY A 95 4.21 13.70 -1.40
C GLY A 95 3.84 13.13 -2.77
N TRP A 96 4.12 11.85 -3.03
CA TRP A 96 3.70 11.18 -4.28
C TRP A 96 2.20 10.93 -4.28
N ALA A 97 1.66 10.50 -3.13
CA ALA A 97 0.24 10.21 -2.99
C ALA A 97 -0.64 11.43 -3.30
N LYS A 98 -0.23 12.63 -2.87
CA LYS A 98 -0.91 13.89 -3.19
C LYS A 98 -0.85 14.29 -4.67
N GLN A 99 0.08 13.74 -5.44
CA GLN A 99 0.27 14.05 -6.87
C GLN A 99 -0.48 13.10 -7.81
N GLY A 100 -1.22 12.13 -7.25
CA GLY A 100 -1.98 11.13 -8.00
C GLY A 100 -1.30 9.76 -8.08
N VAL A 101 -0.30 9.47 -7.23
CA VAL A 101 0.29 8.13 -7.12
C VAL A 101 -0.46 7.33 -6.06
N LEU A 102 -1.34 6.43 -6.50
CA LEU A 102 -2.04 5.52 -5.60
C LEU A 102 -1.08 4.45 -5.06
N LEU A 103 -0.77 4.53 -3.76
CA LEU A 103 0.11 3.60 -3.05
C LEU A 103 -0.72 2.53 -2.31
N LEU A 104 -1.10 1.47 -3.02
CA LEU A 104 -2.04 0.46 -2.55
C LEU A 104 -1.35 -0.89 -2.27
N ASN A 105 -1.57 -1.48 -1.10
CA ASN A 105 -1.23 -2.89 -0.86
C ASN A 105 -2.40 -3.79 -1.27
N ALA A 106 -2.12 -5.03 -1.68
CA ALA A 106 -3.17 -6.02 -1.93
C ALA A 106 -3.88 -6.47 -0.65
N VAL A 107 -3.12 -6.61 0.44
CA VAL A 107 -3.62 -6.85 1.79
C VAL A 107 -3.43 -5.57 2.60
N LEU A 108 -4.48 -5.07 3.27
CA LEU A 108 -4.42 -3.75 3.92
C LEU A 108 -4.11 -3.79 5.42
N THR A 109 -3.97 -4.98 6.01
CA THR A 109 -3.60 -5.15 7.42
C THR A 109 -2.67 -6.33 7.59
N VAL A 110 -1.89 -6.35 8.67
CA VAL A 110 -0.97 -7.43 9.01
C VAL A 110 -0.79 -7.51 10.51
N ARG A 111 -0.61 -8.70 11.05
CA ARG A 111 -0.24 -8.89 12.46
C ARG A 111 1.24 -8.56 12.66
N ALA A 112 1.57 -7.97 13.81
CA ALA A 112 2.94 -7.62 14.16
C ALA A 112 3.87 -8.83 14.01
N HIS A 113 5.01 -8.61 13.34
CA HIS A 113 6.07 -9.61 13.06
C HIS A 113 5.63 -10.85 12.27
N GLN A 114 4.44 -10.84 11.65
CA GLN A 114 3.91 -11.95 10.87
C GLN A 114 3.48 -11.48 9.48
N ALA A 115 4.44 -11.36 8.56
CA ALA A 115 4.17 -11.08 7.15
C ALA A 115 3.10 -12.04 6.58
N ASN A 116 2.22 -11.53 5.73
CA ASN A 116 1.12 -12.29 5.12
C ASN A 116 0.10 -12.93 6.08
N SER A 117 0.11 -12.58 7.37
CA SER A 117 -0.84 -13.16 8.36
C SER A 117 -2.32 -12.94 8.03
N HIS A 118 -2.65 -11.87 7.29
CA HIS A 118 -4.02 -11.54 6.87
C HIS A 118 -4.29 -11.81 5.38
N LYS A 119 -3.38 -12.53 4.72
CA LYS A 119 -3.58 -13.00 3.35
C LYS A 119 -4.78 -13.95 3.28
N ASP A 120 -5.48 -13.94 2.15
CA ASP A 120 -6.61 -14.81 1.83
C ASP A 120 -7.78 -14.61 2.82
N LYS A 121 -7.90 -13.42 3.43
CA LYS A 121 -9.00 -13.04 4.35
C LYS A 121 -10.05 -12.14 3.69
N GLY A 122 -9.81 -11.71 2.45
CA GLY A 122 -10.77 -10.93 1.66
C GLY A 122 -10.32 -9.51 1.34
N TRP A 123 -9.12 -9.10 1.75
CA TRP A 123 -8.56 -7.81 1.32
C TRP A 123 -8.26 -7.79 -0.17
N GLU A 124 -7.85 -8.93 -0.72
CA GLU A 124 -7.58 -9.12 -2.14
C GLU A 124 -8.82 -8.78 -2.96
N VAL A 125 -9.96 -9.38 -2.64
CA VAL A 125 -11.25 -9.11 -3.31
C VAL A 125 -11.61 -7.62 -3.27
N PHE A 126 -11.34 -6.96 -2.14
CA PHE A 126 -11.61 -5.53 -1.99
C PHE A 126 -10.65 -4.68 -2.85
N THR A 127 -9.35 -4.96 -2.81
CA THR A 127 -8.37 -4.16 -3.54
C THR A 127 -8.32 -4.51 -5.03
N ASP A 128 -8.81 -5.69 -5.44
CA ASP A 128 -9.10 -6.04 -6.83
C ASP A 128 -10.23 -5.16 -7.36
N ALA A 129 -11.31 -4.97 -6.59
CA ALA A 129 -12.40 -4.08 -6.97
C ALA A 129 -11.94 -2.62 -7.15
N VAL A 130 -10.96 -2.16 -6.35
CA VAL A 130 -10.35 -0.82 -6.52
C VAL A 130 -9.58 -0.73 -7.83
N VAL A 131 -8.73 -1.72 -8.13
CA VAL A 131 -7.94 -1.76 -9.37
C VAL A 131 -8.86 -1.86 -10.60
N GLN A 132 -9.86 -2.73 -10.55
CA GLN A 132 -10.85 -2.89 -11.62
C GLN A 132 -11.63 -1.60 -11.87
N TRP A 133 -12.02 -0.90 -10.80
CA TRP A 133 -12.72 0.38 -10.95
C TRP A 133 -11.85 1.39 -11.70
N LEU A 134 -10.57 1.52 -11.34
CA LEU A 134 -9.65 2.42 -12.04
C LEU A 134 -9.48 2.01 -13.50
N SER A 135 -9.27 0.71 -13.77
CA SER A 135 -9.11 0.19 -15.13
C SER A 135 -10.34 0.43 -16.01
N ASN A 136 -11.54 0.39 -15.43
CA ASN A 136 -12.79 0.52 -16.19
C ASN A 136 -13.26 1.98 -16.35
N ASN A 137 -12.82 2.88 -15.47
CA ASN A 137 -13.38 4.24 -15.37
C ASN A 137 -12.34 5.34 -15.61
N GLN A 138 -11.06 5.00 -15.77
CA GLN A 138 -9.98 5.95 -16.02
C GLN A 138 -9.15 5.50 -17.22
N GLU A 139 -8.69 6.46 -18.00
CA GLU A 139 -7.81 6.23 -19.15
C GLU A 139 -6.39 6.75 -18.84
N GLY A 140 -5.37 6.09 -19.39
CA GLY A 140 -3.97 6.53 -19.27
C GLY A 140 -3.33 6.32 -17.90
N VAL A 141 -3.95 5.55 -17.00
CA VAL A 141 -3.36 5.21 -15.70
C VAL A 141 -2.21 4.22 -15.87
N VAL A 142 -1.05 4.53 -15.30
CA VAL A 142 0.14 3.65 -15.33
C VAL A 142 0.12 2.72 -14.12
N PHE A 143 0.22 1.41 -14.36
CA PHE A 143 0.28 0.40 -13.30
C PHE A 143 1.70 -0.15 -13.12
N MET A 144 2.30 0.10 -11.95
CA MET A 144 3.62 -0.40 -11.57
C MET A 144 3.46 -1.72 -10.78
N LEU A 145 3.67 -2.84 -11.48
CA LEU A 145 3.46 -4.19 -10.96
C LEU A 145 4.78 -4.84 -10.53
N TRP A 146 5.23 -4.57 -9.31
CA TRP A 146 6.49 -5.12 -8.80
C TRP A 146 6.31 -6.47 -8.11
N GLY A 147 6.94 -7.50 -8.69
CA GLY A 147 6.90 -8.86 -8.19
C GLY A 147 5.72 -9.68 -8.72
N SER A 148 5.82 -11.00 -8.56
CA SER A 148 4.86 -11.97 -9.13
C SER A 148 3.44 -11.80 -8.59
N TYR A 149 3.28 -11.32 -7.35
CA TYR A 149 1.97 -11.05 -6.78
C TYR A 149 1.28 -9.87 -7.47
N ALA A 150 1.97 -8.75 -7.64
CA ALA A 150 1.42 -7.58 -8.33
C ALA A 150 1.12 -7.88 -9.80
N GLN A 151 1.98 -8.68 -10.47
CA GLN A 151 1.74 -9.12 -11.85
C GLN A 151 0.47 -9.96 -11.99
N LYS A 152 0.24 -10.92 -11.09
CA LYS A 152 -1.00 -11.70 -11.08
C LYS A 152 -2.23 -10.81 -10.90
N LYS A 153 -2.11 -9.77 -10.07
CA LYS A 153 -3.19 -8.83 -9.80
C LYS A 153 -3.52 -7.93 -11.01
N GLY A 154 -2.52 -7.53 -11.79
CA GLY A 154 -2.75 -6.74 -13.01
C GLY A 154 -3.18 -7.55 -14.24
N ALA A 155 -3.18 -8.88 -14.16
CA ALA A 155 -3.65 -9.76 -15.23
C ALA A 155 -5.13 -10.16 -15.07
N ALA A 156 -5.77 -9.80 -13.95
CA ALA A 156 -7.17 -10.03 -13.63
C ALA A 156 -8.02 -8.82 -14.05
#